data_AF-A0A3S1AD38-F1
#
_entry.id   AF-A0A3S1AD38-F1
#
_cell.length_a   1.000
_cell.length_b   1.000
_cell.length_c   1.000
_cell.angle_alpha   90.00
_cell.angle_beta   90.00
_cell.angle_gamma   90.00
#
_symmetry.space_group_name_H-M   'P 1'
#
loop_
_entity.id
_entity.type
_entity.pdbx_description
1 polymer ?
#
loop_
_entity_poly.entity_id
_entity_poly.type
_entity_poly.pdbx_seq_one_letter_code
_entity_poly.pdbx_strand_id
1 'polypeptide(L)'
;MILKVQLSYDRDEDSALQKAYQQWRNNIFKNILMTQLQTPQQFDAAGMFVQPEELHEHVRISANPQQHIEWLQKDIELGFDELILHNVNRGQQQFIEVFGEKVIPALT
;
A
#
# COMPACT_ATOMS: atom_id res chain seq x y z
N MET A 1 -17.76 -10.84 -0.03
CA MET A 1 -16.43 -10.90 -0.65
C MET A 1 -15.44 -10.09 0.19
N ILE A 2 -14.20 -10.59 0.33
CA ILE A 2 -13.15 -9.94 1.14
C ILE A 2 -12.13 -9.30 0.17
N LEU A 3 -11.74 -8.05 0.42
CA LEU A 3 -10.67 -7.35 -0.31
C LEU A 3 -9.49 -7.04 0.61
N LYS A 4 -8.29 -7.45 0.21
CA LYS A 4 -7.05 -7.00 0.86
C LYS A 4 -6.54 -5.73 0.18
N VAL A 5 -6.60 -4.62 0.90
CA VAL A 5 -6.19 -3.30 0.40
C VAL A 5 -4.73 -3.05 0.78
N GLN A 6 -3.88 -2.91 -0.23
CA GLN A 6 -2.48 -2.53 -0.05
C GLN A 6 -2.37 -1.02 -0.15
N LEU A 7 -1.93 -0.37 0.92
CA LEU A 7 -1.84 1.08 0.99
C LEU A 7 -0.55 1.52 1.67
N SER A 8 -0.15 2.77 1.44
CA SER A 8 0.91 3.43 2.20
C SER A 8 0.40 4.77 2.70
N TYR A 9 0.47 4.97 4.01
CA TYR A 9 0.15 6.25 4.64
C TYR A 9 1.36 6.80 5.40
N ASP A 10 1.61 8.09 5.22
CA ASP A 10 2.47 8.88 6.11
C ASP A 10 1.93 10.31 6.23
N ARG A 11 2.59 11.18 7.00
CA ARG A 11 2.19 12.59 7.17
C ARG A 11 2.51 13.47 5.96
N ASP A 12 3.25 12.92 5.01
CA ASP A 12 3.82 13.61 3.85
C ASP A 12 3.84 12.63 2.66
N GLU A 13 3.54 13.14 1.46
CA GLU A 13 3.37 12.32 0.25
C GLU A 13 4.69 11.64 -0.15
N ASP A 14 5.79 12.39 -0.14
CA ASP A 14 7.12 11.85 -0.45
C ASP A 14 7.51 10.77 0.57
N SER A 15 7.22 10.99 1.84
CA SER A 15 7.45 10.01 2.90
C SER A 15 6.61 8.74 2.71
N ALA A 16 5.34 8.87 2.34
CA ALA A 16 4.47 7.73 2.07
C ALA A 16 4.96 6.91 0.87
N LEU A 17 5.41 7.58 -0.20
CA LEU A 17 5.95 6.96 -1.41
C LEU A 17 7.31 6.30 -1.15
N GLN A 18 8.26 7.02 -0.56
CA GLN A 18 9.62 6.50 -0.34
C GLN A 18 9.63 5.33 0.64
N LYS A 19 8.82 5.38 1.70
CA LYS A 19 8.73 4.24 2.64
C LYS A 19 7.99 3.06 2.03
N ALA A 20 7.01 3.29 1.15
CA ALA A 20 6.43 2.21 0.34
C ALA A 20 7.51 1.60 -0.55
N TYR A 21 8.24 2.41 -1.33
CA TYR A 21 9.29 1.97 -2.22
C TYR A 21 10.33 1.09 -1.51
N GLN A 22 10.83 1.54 -0.36
CA GLN A 22 11.79 0.79 0.44
C GLN A 22 11.30 -0.59 0.87
N GLN A 23 10.00 -0.75 1.13
CA GLN A 23 9.43 -2.03 1.60
C GLN A 23 8.85 -2.88 0.48
N TRP A 24 8.45 -2.27 -0.64
CA TRP A 24 7.54 -2.90 -1.61
C TRP A 24 8.01 -2.90 -3.06
N ARG A 25 9.13 -2.25 -3.40
CA ARG A 25 9.69 -2.28 -4.77
C ARG A 25 9.90 -3.69 -5.34
N ASN A 26 10.12 -4.69 -4.50
CA ASN A 26 10.32 -6.09 -4.93
C ASN A 26 9.00 -6.86 -5.12
N ASN A 27 7.88 -6.33 -4.61
CA ASN A 27 6.57 -7.01 -4.60
C ASN A 27 5.69 -6.65 -5.80
N ILE A 28 6.12 -5.72 -6.66
CA ILE A 28 5.38 -5.32 -7.87
C ILE A 28 5.78 -6.13 -9.11
N PHE A 29 6.76 -7.03 -8.98
CA PHE A 29 7.20 -7.84 -10.10
C PHE A 29 6.10 -8.80 -10.56
N LYS A 30 6.04 -9.01 -11.89
CA LYS A 30 5.16 -10.03 -12.46
C LYS A 30 5.52 -11.40 -11.90
N ASN A 31 4.50 -12.24 -11.71
CA ASN A 31 4.65 -13.58 -11.13
C ASN A 31 5.74 -14.43 -11.83
N ILE A 32 5.86 -14.33 -13.16
CA ILE A 32 6.88 -15.04 -13.93
C ILE A 32 8.31 -14.69 -13.51
N LEU A 33 8.57 -13.47 -13.04
CA LEU A 33 9.88 -13.07 -12.53
C LEU A 33 10.02 -13.46 -11.06
N MET A 34 9.00 -13.20 -10.24
CA MET A 34 9.03 -13.52 -8.80
C MET A 34 9.32 -15.00 -8.52
N THR A 35 8.86 -15.90 -9.38
CA THR A 35 9.06 -17.35 -9.24
C THR A 35 10.47 -17.81 -9.63
N GLN A 36 11.25 -16.96 -10.33
CA GLN A 36 12.62 -17.27 -10.75
C GLN A 36 13.68 -16.71 -9.81
N LEU A 37 13.36 -15.64 -9.07
CA LEU A 37 14.26 -15.07 -8.07
C LEU A 37 14.27 -15.97 -6.83
N GLN A 38 15.44 -16.53 -6.50
CA GLN A 38 15.60 -17.55 -5.46
C GLN A 38 16.21 -17.00 -4.17
N THR A 39 16.86 -15.84 -4.22
CA THR A 39 17.59 -15.27 -3.08
C THR A 39 17.20 -13.81 -2.83
N PRO A 40 17.24 -13.32 -1.58
CA PRO A 40 16.99 -11.91 -1.28
C PRO A 40 17.85 -10.95 -2.09
N GLN A 41 19.13 -11.29 -2.32
CA GLN A 41 20.06 -10.48 -3.10
C GLN A 41 19.63 -10.33 -4.57
N GLN A 42 19.01 -11.34 -5.16
CA GLN A 42 18.45 -11.25 -6.51
C GLN A 42 17.23 -10.32 -6.54
N PHE A 43 16.38 -10.36 -5.52
CA PHE A 43 15.28 -9.40 -5.39
C PHE A 43 15.80 -7.97 -5.21
N ASP A 44 16.80 -7.75 -4.37
CA ASP A 44 17.39 -6.43 -4.18
C ASP A 44 18.01 -5.88 -5.46
N ALA A 45 18.77 -6.71 -6.19
CA ALA A 45 19.37 -6.31 -7.47
C ALA A 45 18.30 -5.97 -8.52
N ALA A 46 17.22 -6.75 -8.61
CA ALA A 46 16.11 -6.44 -9.50
C ALA A 46 15.36 -5.16 -9.07
N GLY A 47 15.13 -5.00 -7.77
CA GLY A 47 14.40 -3.87 -7.18
C GLY A 47 15.07 -2.52 -7.38
N MET A 48 16.39 -2.49 -7.57
CA MET A 48 17.14 -1.26 -7.87
C MET A 48 16.71 -0.57 -9.17
N PHE A 49 16.10 -1.30 -10.11
CA PHE A 49 15.65 -0.73 -11.39
C PHE A 49 14.23 -0.18 -11.34
N VAL A 50 13.46 -0.53 -10.31
CA VAL A 50 12.10 -0.01 -10.10
C VAL A 50 12.18 1.46 -9.73
N GLN A 51 11.40 2.29 -10.42
CA GLN A 51 11.18 3.68 -10.06
C GLN A 51 10.08 3.78 -8.99
N PRO A 52 10.19 4.69 -8.00
CA PRO A 52 9.17 4.87 -6.98
C PRO A 52 7.76 5.03 -7.54
N GLU A 53 7.61 5.77 -8.64
CA GLU A 53 6.33 6.11 -9.25
C GLU A 53 5.57 4.86 -9.76
N GLU A 54 6.27 3.79 -10.12
CA GLU A 54 5.67 2.52 -10.55
C GLU A 54 4.85 1.84 -9.44
N LEU A 55 5.07 2.20 -8.17
CA LEU A 55 4.29 1.67 -7.06
C LEU A 55 2.85 2.16 -7.05
N HIS A 56 2.53 3.32 -7.64
CA HIS A 56 1.16 3.86 -7.62
C HIS A 56 0.15 2.95 -8.34
N GLU A 57 0.62 2.12 -9.27
CA GLU A 57 -0.22 1.13 -9.97
C GLU A 57 -0.58 -0.08 -9.06
N HIS A 58 0.18 -0.30 -8.00
CA HIS A 58 0.12 -1.52 -7.18
C HIS A 58 -0.30 -1.23 -5.73
N VAL A 59 0.00 -0.04 -5.22
CA VAL A 59 -0.23 0.38 -3.84
C VAL A 59 -0.92 1.74 -3.82
N ARG A 60 -1.98 1.83 -3.01
CA ARG A 60 -2.67 3.10 -2.75
C ARG A 60 -1.83 3.99 -1.82
N ILE A 61 -1.04 4.87 -2.39
CA ILE A 61 -0.12 5.75 -1.66
C ILE A 61 -0.74 7.13 -1.55
N SER A 62 -0.96 7.61 -0.32
CA SER A 62 -1.31 9.01 -0.06
C SER A 62 -1.06 9.39 1.40
N ALA A 63 -0.71 10.65 1.62
CA ALA A 63 -0.65 11.27 2.93
C ALA A 63 -2.00 11.88 3.40
N ASN A 64 -3.02 11.87 2.54
CA ASN A 64 -4.34 12.42 2.85
C ASN A 64 -5.31 11.31 3.30
N PRO A 65 -5.78 11.32 4.57
CA PRO A 65 -6.79 10.36 5.03
C PRO A 65 -8.09 10.40 4.21
N GLN A 66 -8.48 11.56 3.68
CA GLN A 66 -9.69 11.69 2.86
C GLN A 66 -9.56 10.90 1.55
N GLN A 67 -8.38 10.88 0.94
CA GLN A 67 -8.14 10.10 -0.27
C GLN A 67 -8.31 8.59 0.00
N HIS A 68 -7.84 8.12 1.16
CA HIS A 68 -8.04 6.73 1.59
C HIS A 68 -9.52 6.41 1.82
N ILE A 69 -10.28 7.31 2.45
CA ILE A 69 -11.73 7.16 2.62
C ILE A 69 -12.41 6.99 1.26
N GLU A 70 -12.13 7.86 0.29
CA GLU A 70 -12.74 7.78 -1.05
C GLU A 70 -12.44 6.46 -1.76
N TRP A 71 -11.21 5.94 -1.66
CA TRP A 71 -10.87 4.65 -2.25
C TRP A 71 -11.61 3.50 -1.57
N LEU A 72 -11.72 3.52 -0.24
CA LEU A 72 -12.40 2.48 0.52
C LEU A 72 -13.93 2.53 0.33
N GLN A 73 -14.52 3.71 0.24
CA GLN A 73 -15.93 3.90 -0.10
C GLN A 73 -16.26 3.30 -1.47
N LYS A 74 -15.42 3.56 -2.48
CA LYS A 74 -15.58 2.94 -3.81
C LYS A 74 -15.53 1.42 -3.75
N ASP A 75 -14.62 0.84 -2.95
CA ASP A 75 -14.59 -0.62 -2.78
C ASP A 75 -15.87 -1.15 -2.12
N ILE A 76 -16.40 -0.45 -1.11
CA ILE A 76 -17.67 -0.82 -0.46
C ILE A 76 -18.83 -0.74 -1.47
N GLU A 77 -18.89 0.33 -2.27
CA GLU A 77 -19.89 0.52 -3.33
C GLU A 77 -19.83 -0.57 -4.41
N LEU A 78 -18.64 -1.12 -4.66
CA LEU A 78 -18.44 -2.29 -5.54
C LEU A 78 -18.97 -3.61 -4.94
N GLY A 79 -19.38 -3.61 -3.66
CA GLY A 79 -19.99 -4.76 -2.99
C GLY A 79 -19.02 -5.64 -2.20
N PHE A 80 -17.86 -5.11 -1.78
CA PHE A 80 -17.00 -5.82 -0.83
C PHE A 80 -17.55 -5.69 0.59
N ASP A 81 -17.69 -6.83 1.29
CA ASP A 81 -18.27 -6.90 2.64
C ASP A 81 -17.21 -6.70 3.73
N GLU A 82 -15.94 -6.99 3.42
CA GLU A 82 -14.82 -6.91 4.37
C GLU A 82 -13.57 -6.38 3.67
N LEU A 83 -12.97 -5.35 4.27
CA LEU A 83 -11.75 -4.69 3.80
C LEU A 83 -10.62 -4.92 4.81
N ILE A 84 -9.57 -5.64 4.38
CA ILE A 84 -8.36 -5.85 5.18
C ILE A 84 -7.33 -4.79 4.78
N LEU A 85 -7.16 -3.77 5.61
CA LEU A 85 -6.22 -2.70 5.36
C LEU A 85 -4.80 -3.12 5.75
N HIS A 86 -3.88 -3.09 4.78
CA HIS A 86 -2.48 -3.44 4.97
C HIS A 86 -1.59 -2.24 4.60
N ASN A 87 -1.13 -1.52 5.63
CA ASN A 87 -0.12 -0.50 5.46
C ASN A 87 1.22 -1.16 5.13
N VAL A 88 1.74 -0.88 3.93
CA VAL A 88 2.93 -1.54 3.38
C VAL A 88 4.24 -1.01 3.96
N ASN A 89 4.20 0.22 4.48
CA ASN A 89 5.35 0.86 5.09
C ASN A 89 5.48 0.50 6.58
N ARG A 90 6.58 0.89 7.22
CA ARG A 90 6.87 0.51 8.62
C ARG A 90 6.19 1.40 9.68
N GLY A 91 5.46 2.44 9.28
CA GLY A 91 4.76 3.39 10.15
C GLY A 91 3.45 2.87 10.75
N GLN A 92 3.45 1.64 11.28
CA GLN A 92 2.23 0.93 11.67
C GLN A 92 1.45 1.62 12.79
N GLN A 93 2.10 2.10 13.84
CA GLN A 93 1.42 2.77 14.95
C GLN A 93 0.67 4.01 14.48
N GLN A 94 1.34 4.90 13.73
CA GLN A 94 0.72 6.09 13.16
C GLN A 94 -0.44 5.75 12.24
N PHE A 95 -0.26 4.73 11.38
CA PHE A 95 -1.32 4.25 10.50
C PHE A 95 -2.55 3.81 11.31
N ILE A 96 -2.37 2.97 12.32
CA ILE A 96 -3.46 2.46 13.16
C ILE A 96 -4.18 3.61 13.89
N GLU A 97 -3.42 4.52 14.50
CA GLU A 97 -3.99 5.69 15.21
C GLU A 97 -4.82 6.56 14.26
N VAL A 98 -4.23 7.00 13.14
CA VAL A 98 -4.91 7.91 12.21
C VAL A 98 -6.10 7.23 11.53
N PHE A 99 -5.98 5.97 11.12
CA PHE A 99 -7.08 5.27 10.47
C PHE A 99 -8.20 4.95 11.45
N GLY A 100 -7.86 4.55 12.68
CA GLY A 100 -8.84 4.32 13.74
C GLY A 100 -9.62 5.58 14.12
N GLU A 101 -8.96 6.74 14.14
CA GLU A 101 -9.60 8.01 14.50
C GLU A 101 -10.36 8.68 13.35
N LYS A 102 -9.82 8.61 12.11
CA LYS A 102 -10.29 9.46 11.00
C LYS A 102 -10.89 8.70 9.83
N VAL A 103 -10.36 7.51 9.52
CA VAL A 103 -10.74 6.78 8.29
C VAL A 103 -11.90 5.84 8.56
N ILE A 104 -11.74 4.93 9.53
CA ILE A 104 -12.74 3.91 9.84
C ILE A 104 -14.09 4.53 10.24
N PRO A 105 -14.16 5.55 11.13
CA PRO A 105 -15.43 6.15 11.52
C PRO A 105 -16.20 6.84 10.38
N ALA A 106 -15.52 7.21 9.28
CA ALA A 106 -16.15 7.82 8.10
C ALA A 106 -16.72 6.79 7.11
N LEU A 107 -16.47 5.50 7.35
CA LEU A 107 -16.92 4.38 6.51
C LEU A 107 -18.07 3.58 7.15
N THR A 108 -18.41 3.90 8.41
CA THR A 108 -19.45 3.23 9.22
C THR A 108 -20.71 4.05 9.35
#